data_AF-A0A090QP93-F1
#
_entry.id   AF-A0A090QP93-F1
#
_cell.length_a   1.000
_cell.length_b   1.000
_cell.length_c   1.000
_cell.angle_alpha   90.00
_cell.angle_beta   90.00
_cell.angle_gamma   90.00
#
_symmetry.space_group_name_H-M   'P 1'
#
loop_
_entity.id
_entity.type
_entity.pdbx_description
1 polymer ?
#
loop_
_entity_poly.entity_id
_entity_poly.type
_entity_poly.pdbx_seq_one_letter_code
_entity_poly.pdbx_strand_id
1 'polypeptide(L)'
;MRPNVVWFGEMPIGMDRIHDALMEADLFISIGTSGAVYPAAGFVHEAAMHGAHTIELNLEPSNVESEFAEKRYGPASVLVPQFVDELLTN
;
A
#
# COMPACT_ATOMS: atom_id res chain seq x y z
N MET A 1 2.15 -25.35 -20.40
CA MET A 1 2.00 -23.91 -20.06
C MET A 1 1.33 -23.79 -18.70
N ARG A 2 1.69 -22.78 -17.90
CA ARG A 2 1.02 -22.45 -16.63
C ARG A 2 0.56 -20.98 -16.64
N PRO A 3 -0.45 -20.60 -15.83
CA PRO A 3 -0.83 -19.20 -15.64
C PRO A 3 0.33 -18.34 -15.13
N ASN A 4 0.36 -17.07 -15.52
CA ASN A 4 1.29 -16.08 -14.96
C ASN A 4 0.70 -15.47 -13.68
N VAL A 5 0.69 -16.26 -12.61
CA VAL A 5 0.15 -15.93 -11.29
C VAL A 5 1.18 -16.38 -10.25
N VAL A 6 1.34 -15.58 -9.20
CA VAL A 6 2.13 -15.96 -8.02
C VAL A 6 1.19 -16.62 -7.02
N TRP A 7 1.48 -17.86 -6.64
CA TRP A 7 0.74 -18.58 -5.62
C TRP A 7 1.34 -18.39 -4.23
N PHE A 8 0.57 -18.72 -3.18
CA PHE A 8 1.11 -18.76 -1.82
C PHE A 8 2.31 -19.71 -1.74
N GLY A 9 3.39 -19.23 -1.12
CA GLY A 9 4.67 -19.94 -1.04
C GLY A 9 5.62 -19.67 -2.21
N GLU A 10 5.17 -18.99 -3.27
CA GLU A 10 6.05 -18.47 -4.32
C GLU A 10 6.48 -17.02 -3.99
N MET A 11 7.66 -16.64 -4.46
CA MET A 11 8.15 -15.27 -4.33
C MET A 11 7.36 -14.34 -5.27
N PRO A 12 6.91 -13.17 -4.79
CA PRO A 12 6.33 -12.16 -5.67
C PRO A 12 7.32 -11.70 -6.74
N ILE A 13 6.79 -11.31 -7.88
CA ILE A 13 7.58 -10.84 -9.02
C ILE A 13 8.01 -9.40 -8.76
N GLY A 14 9.30 -9.10 -8.98
CA GLY A 14 9.81 -7.72 -8.97
C GLY A 14 10.13 -7.17 -7.58
N MET A 15 10.38 -8.03 -6.58
CA MET A 15 10.66 -7.61 -5.21
C MET A 15 11.81 -6.60 -5.08
N ASP A 16 12.91 -6.75 -5.81
CA ASP A 16 14.04 -5.80 -5.74
C ASP A 16 13.60 -4.38 -6.12
N ARG A 17 12.87 -4.24 -7.22
CA ARG A 17 12.33 -2.95 -7.67
C ARG A 17 11.30 -2.37 -6.69
N ILE A 18 10.51 -3.23 -6.05
CA ILE A 18 9.54 -2.81 -5.04
C ILE A 18 10.29 -2.25 -3.83
N HIS A 19 11.33 -2.95 -3.36
CA HIS A 19 12.15 -2.53 -2.23
C HIS A 19 12.81 -1.17 -2.50
N ASP A 20 13.47 -1.02 -3.66
CA ASP A 20 14.08 0.25 -4.07
C ASP A 20 13.06 1.40 -4.04
N ALA A 21 11.84 1.17 -4.54
CA ALA A 21 10.79 2.18 -4.54
C ALA A 21 10.25 2.49 -3.14
N LEU A 22 10.16 1.50 -2.23
CA LEU A 22 9.75 1.72 -0.84
C LEU A 22 10.78 2.55 -0.07
N MET A 23 12.06 2.36 -0.36
CA MET A 23 13.16 3.11 0.25
C MET A 23 13.21 4.57 -0.21
N GLU A 24 12.82 4.85 -1.44
CA GLU A 24 12.89 6.20 -2.05
C GLU A 24 11.58 7.00 -1.89
N ALA A 25 10.48 6.38 -1.47
CA ALA A 25 9.19 7.03 -1.41
C ALA A 25 9.11 8.09 -0.31
N ASP A 26 8.70 9.32 -0.66
CA ASP A 26 8.27 10.34 0.31
C ASP A 26 6.84 10.09 0.80
N LEU A 27 6.03 9.41 -0.01
CA LEU A 27 4.61 9.13 0.23
C LEU A 27 4.29 7.71 -0.21
N PHE A 28 3.79 6.90 0.72
CA PHE A 28 3.29 5.54 0.47
C PHE A 28 1.79 5.47 0.71
N ILE A 29 1.04 5.00 -0.29
CA ILE A 29 -0.42 4.90 -0.22
C ILE A 29 -0.81 3.45 -0.48
N SER A 30 -1.45 2.82 0.50
CA SER A 30 -2.09 1.51 0.33
C SER A 30 -3.57 1.68 0.02
N ILE A 31 -4.04 1.06 -1.06
CA ILE A 31 -5.43 1.18 -1.53
C ILE A 31 -6.08 -0.20 -1.59
N GLY A 32 -7.17 -0.40 -0.83
CA GLY A 32 -8.00 -1.61 -0.95
C GLY A 32 -7.33 -2.90 -0.46
N THR A 33 -6.38 -2.83 0.47
CA THR A 33 -5.67 -4.01 0.99
C THR A 33 -6.29 -4.57 2.25
N SER A 34 -6.34 -5.89 2.42
CA SER A 34 -6.77 -6.50 3.69
C SER A 34 -5.70 -6.51 4.78
N GLY A 35 -4.43 -6.26 4.44
CA GLY A 35 -3.30 -6.37 5.38
C GLY A 35 -2.96 -7.82 5.79
N ALA A 36 -3.52 -8.82 5.10
CA ALA A 36 -3.38 -10.23 5.49
C ALA A 36 -2.33 -11.01 4.69
N VAL A 37 -1.85 -10.48 3.56
CA VAL A 37 -0.99 -11.22 2.61
C VAL A 37 0.43 -10.66 2.62
N TYR A 38 1.37 -11.47 3.07
CA TYR A 38 2.80 -11.14 3.06
C TYR A 38 3.47 -11.56 1.75
N PRO A 39 4.49 -10.83 1.28
CA PRO A 39 5.16 -9.70 1.96
C PRO A 39 4.44 -8.34 1.85
N ALA A 40 3.45 -8.19 0.97
CA ALA A 40 2.85 -6.89 0.67
C ALA A 40 2.26 -6.15 1.88
N ALA A 41 1.67 -6.87 2.83
CA ALA A 41 1.17 -6.30 4.09
C ALA A 41 2.26 -5.59 4.92
N GLY A 42 3.53 -5.97 4.77
CA GLY A 42 4.67 -5.36 5.46
C GLY A 42 5.25 -4.13 4.75
N PHE A 43 4.77 -3.76 3.57
CA PHE A 43 5.35 -2.64 2.81
C PHE A 43 5.14 -1.29 3.50
N VAL A 44 4.03 -1.12 4.23
CA VAL A 44 3.78 0.08 5.04
C VAL A 44 4.88 0.28 6.08
N HIS A 45 5.29 -0.80 6.73
CA HIS A 45 6.36 -0.79 7.73
C HIS A 45 7.67 -0.30 7.12
N GLU A 46 8.03 -0.89 5.98
CA GLU A 46 9.28 -0.60 5.29
C GLU A 46 9.34 0.83 4.76
N ALA A 47 8.26 1.31 4.15
CA ALA A 47 8.15 2.69 3.69
C ALA A 47 8.27 3.68 4.87
N ALA A 48 7.56 3.42 5.98
CA ALA A 48 7.63 4.25 7.18
C ALA A 48 9.05 4.28 7.78
N MET A 49 9.76 3.15 7.81
CA MET A 49 11.15 3.10 8.27
C MET A 49 12.11 3.95 7.43
N HIS A 50 11.81 4.15 6.15
CA HIS A 50 12.59 4.99 5.24
C HIS A 50 12.09 6.44 5.15
N GLY A 51 11.11 6.81 5.98
CA GLY A 51 10.65 8.19 6.14
C GLY A 51 9.45 8.58 5.29
N ALA A 52 8.84 7.63 4.57
CA ALA A 52 7.62 7.90 3.82
C ALA A 52 6.47 8.27 4.76
N HIS A 53 5.65 9.25 4.38
CA HIS A 53 4.33 9.41 4.97
C HIS A 53 3.42 8.28 4.49
N THR A 54 2.75 7.57 5.40
CA THR A 54 1.96 6.38 5.07
C THR A 54 0.46 6.63 5.18
N ILE A 55 -0.27 6.31 4.11
CA ILE A 55 -1.72 6.52 4.03
C ILE A 55 -2.44 5.22 3.66
N GLU A 56 -3.49 4.88 4.40
CA GLU A 56 -4.43 3.83 4.03
C GLU A 56 -5.72 4.46 3.46
N LEU A 57 -6.08 4.06 2.24
CA LEU A 57 -7.38 4.35 1.62
C LEU A 57 -8.14 3.03 1.43
N ASN A 58 -9.15 2.78 2.26
CA ASN A 58 -9.79 1.46 2.26
C ASN A 58 -11.29 1.53 2.50
N LEU A 59 -12.02 0.46 2.22
CA LEU A 59 -13.44 0.39 2.57
C LEU A 59 -13.62 0.08 4.07
N GLU A 60 -12.82 -0.86 4.57
CA GLU A 60 -12.75 -1.28 5.96
C GLU A 60 -11.28 -1.24 6.41
N PRO A 61 -10.97 -1.06 7.70
CA PRO A 61 -9.59 -1.08 8.19
C PRO A 61 -8.86 -2.38 7.83
N SER A 62 -7.60 -2.29 7.39
CA SER A 62 -6.78 -3.49 7.19
C SER A 62 -6.27 -4.10 8.50
N ASN A 63 -5.76 -5.33 8.46
CA ASN A 63 -5.14 -5.96 9.63
C ASN A 63 -3.87 -5.23 10.13
N VAL A 64 -3.30 -4.35 9.31
CA VAL A 64 -2.11 -3.55 9.62
C VAL A 64 -2.43 -2.05 9.66
N GLU A 65 -3.71 -1.69 9.81
CA GLU A 65 -4.18 -0.30 9.79
C GLU A 65 -3.40 0.57 10.78
N SER A 66 -3.00 0.01 11.92
CA SER A 66 -2.30 0.70 13.01
C SER A 66 -0.92 1.23 12.61
N GLU A 67 -0.33 0.72 11.53
CA GLU A 67 0.98 1.15 11.01
C GLU A 67 0.91 2.38 10.10
N PHE A 68 -0.28 2.79 9.67
CA PHE A 68 -0.47 3.96 8.81
C PHE A 68 -0.57 5.27 9.62
N ALA A 69 0.09 6.31 9.14
CA ALA A 69 0.05 7.65 9.72
C ALA A 69 -1.29 8.36 9.46
N GLU A 70 -1.86 8.19 8.26
CA GLU A 70 -3.18 8.68 7.88
C GLU A 70 -4.06 7.54 7.38
N LYS A 71 -5.36 7.61 7.68
CA LYS A 71 -6.31 6.56 7.32
C LYS A 71 -7.63 7.19 6.91
N ARG A 72 -8.18 6.77 5.77
CA ARG A 72 -9.48 7.21 5.29
C ARG A 72 -10.31 6.01 4.85
N TYR A 73 -11.57 6.00 5.27
CA TYR A 73 -12.46 4.88 5.04
C TYR A 73 -13.68 5.26 4.22
N GLY A 74 -13.92 4.54 3.13
CA GLY A 74 -15.06 4.75 2.25
C GLY A 74 -14.92 4.04 0.90
N PRO A 75 -15.94 4.16 0.02
CA PRO A 75 -15.88 3.58 -1.32
C PRO A 75 -14.67 4.11 -2.11
N ALA A 76 -13.85 3.21 -2.64
CA ALA A 76 -12.65 3.60 -3.40
C ALA A 76 -12.97 4.52 -4.60
N SER A 77 -14.14 4.32 -5.24
CA SER A 77 -14.61 5.14 -6.36
C SER A 77 -14.90 6.61 -6.01
N VAL A 78 -15.01 6.92 -4.72
CA VAL A 78 -15.22 8.29 -4.20
C VAL A 78 -13.94 8.78 -3.54
N LEU A 79 -13.39 7.97 -2.64
CA LEU A 79 -12.29 8.36 -1.78
C LEU A 79 -10.98 8.56 -2.53
N VAL A 80 -10.64 7.68 -3.48
CA VAL A 80 -9.35 7.74 -4.19
C VAL A 80 -9.28 8.97 -5.10
N PRO A 81 -10.29 9.26 -5.97
CA PRO A 81 -10.27 10.49 -6.76
C PRO A 81 -10.18 11.74 -5.90
N GLN A 82 -10.97 11.82 -4.82
CA GLN A 82 -10.94 12.96 -3.91
C GLN A 82 -9.55 13.16 -3.30
N PHE A 83 -8.92 12.08 -2.81
CA PHE A 83 -7.59 12.16 -2.23
C PHE A 83 -6.55 12.65 -3.25
N VAL A 84 -6.61 12.14 -4.48
CA VAL A 84 -5.68 12.55 -5.54
C VAL A 84 -5.88 14.03 -5.90
N ASP A 85 -7.13 14.50 -5.99
CA ASP A 85 -7.42 15.91 -6.24
C ASP A 85 -6.85 16.81 -5.12
N GLU A 86 -7.00 16.41 -3.86
CA GLU A 86 -6.41 17.10 -2.70
C GLU A 86 -4.88 17.11 -2.76
N LEU A 87 -4.25 15.99 -3.13
CA LEU A 87 -2.80 15.86 -3.23
C LEU A 87 -2.21 16.76 -4.32
N LEU A 88 -2.87 16.88 -5.47
CA LEU A 88 -2.36 17.63 -6.62
C LEU A 88 -2.64 19.14 -6.55
N THR A 89 -3.55 19.56 -5.68
CA THR A 89 -3.94 20.98 -5.52
C THR A 89 -3.14 21.70 -4.43
N ASN A 90 -2.39 20.95 -3.61
CA ASN A 90 -1.45 21.47 -2.61
C ASN A 90 -0.03 21.57 -3.18
#